data_AF-A0A975LE68-F1
#
_entry.id   AF-A0A975LE68-F1
#
_cell.length_a   1.000
_cell.length_b   1.000
_cell.length_c   1.000
_cell.angle_alpha   90.00
_cell.angle_beta   90.00
_cell.angle_gamma   90.00
#
_symmetry.space_group_name_H-M   'P 1'
#
loop_
_entity.id
_entity.type
_entity.pdbx_description
1 polymer ?
#
loop_
_entity_poly.entity_id
_entity_poly.type
_entity_poly.pdbx_seq_one_letter_code
_entity_poly.pdbx_strand_id
1 'polypeptide(L)'
;MEIKRFNEMIDYIEEHLTEDISLEDIANFAYFSLPHIHRIFKDLMDYTLKEYIRKRRLSEAAIDLIYKDMKVIDIAIKYQYNSNESFTRAFKQLFGVTPVEYRKNEKLFGIVPKHNIKKEGKDLKLLNEIEVIFEQFRHNPSTFNLKMKLSQYKEKVIEEVKSNNYNKDSVNFAVEVLFRIGQHEEMINIFNQYLTKELDVEDEAWARYNLFMLKRKATNDVKEDLVSLFEWIISNLPKEKWYWITSNASMMLDIFLIKDEDKLISIIDYIRKYSIDSPENRHIRFETSRSLTLAYYRNKQYEQCLQELDNLEKIVNEDHGDINYYFEKGEFFNRKMMVAYELKDLYLVDELINKMVHLIDDWRINFNDLCTKYKNKPKVKYYFRSYEEVNQNREPYKAFRCINHNFACILYHLKRYKLAITYFEISIDLKSQLNPYSCGLYLGSLWEVTKDKTVVANKILEQKRLLENNPNYWKRVPELKQLTEDNQFKKLIYQ
;
A
#
# COMPACT_ATOMS: atom_id res chain seq x y z
N MET A 1 5.17 0.84 -31.92
CA MET A 1 5.48 -0.59 -31.68
C MET A 1 6.90 -0.76 -31.13
N GLU A 2 7.89 0.00 -31.60
CA GLU A 2 9.29 -0.05 -31.10
C GLU A 2 9.47 0.41 -29.65
N ILE A 3 8.81 1.49 -29.22
CA ILE A 3 8.93 2.02 -27.84
C ILE A 3 8.50 1.01 -26.77
N LYS A 4 7.40 0.28 -27.02
CA LYS A 4 6.89 -0.74 -26.07
C LYS A 4 7.92 -1.86 -25.88
N ARG A 5 8.46 -2.38 -26.99
CA ARG A 5 9.47 -3.44 -26.97
C ARG A 5 10.79 -2.99 -26.35
N PHE A 6 11.18 -1.75 -26.59
CA PHE A 6 12.35 -1.18 -25.91
C PHE A 6 12.14 -1.13 -24.39
N ASN A 7 10.97 -0.68 -23.91
CA ASN A 7 10.69 -0.67 -22.49
C ASN A 7 10.65 -2.08 -21.89
N GLU A 8 10.02 -3.03 -22.58
CA GLU A 8 10.01 -4.46 -22.20
C GLU A 8 11.46 -5.01 -22.11
N MET A 9 12.32 -4.69 -23.08
CA MET A 9 13.74 -5.04 -23.05
C MET A 9 14.47 -4.45 -21.84
N ILE A 10 14.20 -3.17 -21.50
CA ILE A 10 14.78 -2.57 -20.29
C ILE A 10 14.26 -3.27 -19.04
N ASP A 11 12.95 -3.53 -18.93
CA ASP A 11 12.38 -4.27 -17.78
C ASP A 11 13.05 -5.65 -17.62
N TYR A 12 13.25 -6.38 -18.71
CA TYR A 12 13.98 -7.64 -18.70
C TYR A 12 15.41 -7.49 -18.16
N ILE A 13 16.16 -6.49 -18.63
CA ILE A 13 17.51 -6.21 -18.12
C ILE A 13 17.50 -5.93 -16.61
N GLU A 14 16.54 -5.14 -16.14
CA GLU A 14 16.43 -4.74 -14.73
C GLU A 14 16.13 -5.93 -13.80
N GLU A 15 15.27 -6.84 -14.25
CA GLU A 15 14.94 -8.07 -13.51
C GLU A 15 16.13 -9.02 -13.40
N HIS A 16 17.06 -8.97 -14.36
CA HIS A 16 18.20 -9.88 -14.45
C HIS A 16 19.56 -9.22 -14.16
N LEU A 17 19.59 -8.05 -13.52
CA LEU A 17 20.86 -7.35 -13.20
C LEU A 17 21.80 -8.18 -12.30
N THR A 18 21.26 -9.08 -11.50
CA THR A 18 22.01 -9.97 -10.59
C THR A 18 22.35 -11.32 -11.20
N GLU A 19 22.07 -11.51 -12.49
CA GLU A 19 22.27 -12.76 -13.23
C GLU A 19 23.28 -12.57 -14.36
N ASP A 20 23.85 -13.67 -14.85
CA ASP A 20 24.76 -13.65 -16.00
C ASP A 20 23.97 -13.63 -17.31
N ILE A 21 23.49 -12.44 -17.68
CA ILE A 21 22.78 -12.20 -18.95
C ILE A 21 23.74 -11.81 -20.08
N SER A 22 23.61 -12.48 -21.22
CA SER A 22 24.33 -12.10 -22.45
C SER A 22 23.57 -11.02 -23.23
N LEU A 23 24.28 -10.35 -24.16
CA LEU A 23 23.62 -9.38 -25.04
C LEU A 23 22.68 -10.09 -26.03
N GLU A 24 23.00 -11.32 -26.39
CA GLU A 24 22.21 -12.21 -27.22
C GLU A 24 20.89 -12.58 -26.54
N ASP A 25 20.88 -12.85 -25.23
CA ASP A 25 19.66 -13.13 -24.46
C ASP A 25 18.70 -11.94 -24.50
N ILE A 26 19.23 -10.74 -24.29
CA ILE A 26 18.47 -9.49 -24.35
C ILE A 26 17.91 -9.26 -25.75
N ALA A 27 18.71 -9.51 -26.79
CA ALA A 27 18.31 -9.38 -28.19
C ALA A 27 17.18 -10.35 -28.55
N ASN A 28 17.29 -11.60 -28.12
CA ASN A 28 16.29 -12.63 -28.33
C ASN A 28 14.97 -12.31 -27.62
N PHE A 29 15.04 -11.86 -26.35
CA PHE A 29 13.87 -11.45 -25.59
C PHE A 29 13.13 -10.28 -26.25
N ALA A 30 13.87 -9.26 -26.69
CA ALA A 30 13.32 -8.05 -27.27
C ALA A 30 12.83 -8.22 -28.73
N TYR A 31 13.10 -9.38 -29.36
CA TYR A 31 12.95 -9.59 -30.79
C TYR A 31 13.68 -8.54 -31.64
N PHE A 32 14.87 -8.15 -31.20
CA PHE A 32 15.74 -7.19 -31.88
C PHE A 32 17.05 -7.85 -32.28
N SER A 33 17.65 -7.36 -33.37
CA SER A 33 19.04 -7.70 -33.67
C SER A 33 20.00 -6.85 -32.82
N LEU A 34 21.16 -7.40 -32.47
CA LEU A 34 22.20 -6.65 -31.74
C LEU A 34 22.59 -5.31 -32.41
N PRO A 35 22.78 -5.23 -33.75
CA PRO A 35 23.04 -3.96 -34.42
C PRO A 35 21.91 -2.94 -34.24
N HIS A 36 20.66 -3.39 -34.19
CA HIS A 36 19.51 -2.52 -33.96
C HIS A 36 19.50 -1.97 -32.53
N ILE A 37 19.75 -2.82 -31.52
CA ILE A 37 19.89 -2.40 -30.12
C ILE A 37 21.02 -1.36 -29.97
N HIS A 38 22.18 -1.61 -30.56
CA HIS A 38 23.29 -0.66 -30.51
C HIS A 38 22.94 0.69 -31.10
N ARG A 39 22.19 0.72 -32.20
CA ARG A 39 21.70 1.95 -32.82
C ARG A 39 20.75 2.70 -31.89
N ILE A 40 19.75 2.02 -31.32
CA ILE A 40 18.79 2.63 -30.39
C ILE A 40 19.52 3.24 -29.19
N PHE A 41 20.45 2.52 -28.56
CA PHE A 41 21.20 3.03 -27.41
C PHE A 41 22.10 4.22 -27.77
N LYS A 42 22.74 4.19 -28.95
CA LYS A 42 23.54 5.33 -29.41
C LYS A 42 22.67 6.57 -29.66
N ASP A 43 21.50 6.38 -30.28
CA ASP A 43 20.62 7.48 -30.68
C ASP A 43 19.86 8.09 -29.49
N LEU A 44 19.60 7.30 -28.44
CA LEU A 44 18.80 7.74 -27.29
C LEU A 44 19.58 8.04 -26.01
N MET A 45 20.76 7.43 -25.83
CA MET A 45 21.40 7.34 -24.51
C MET A 45 22.83 7.83 -24.46
N ASP A 46 23.47 8.12 -25.60
CA ASP A 46 24.91 8.46 -25.70
C ASP A 46 25.87 7.41 -25.09
N TYR A 47 25.39 6.21 -24.75
CA TYR A 47 26.20 5.10 -24.26
C TYR A 47 25.66 3.75 -24.73
N THR A 48 26.53 2.74 -24.73
CA THR A 48 26.20 1.38 -25.20
C THR A 48 25.30 0.62 -24.21
N LEU A 49 24.59 -0.41 -24.69
CA LEU A 49 23.83 -1.33 -23.82
C LEU A 49 24.71 -1.94 -22.72
N LYS A 50 25.95 -2.33 -23.02
CA LYS A 50 26.88 -2.88 -22.03
C LYS A 50 27.22 -1.86 -20.94
N GLU A 51 27.38 -0.59 -21.31
CA GLU A 51 27.59 0.50 -20.35
C GLU A 51 26.34 0.79 -19.52
N TYR A 52 25.15 0.70 -20.12
CA TYR A 52 23.88 0.79 -19.39
C TYR A 52 23.79 -0.27 -18.30
N ILE A 53 23.95 -1.55 -18.65
CA ILE A 53 23.90 -2.68 -17.70
C ILE A 53 24.92 -2.47 -16.58
N ARG A 54 26.16 -2.10 -16.93
CA ARG A 54 27.21 -1.82 -15.94
C ARG A 54 26.81 -0.69 -14.98
N LYS A 55 26.32 0.43 -15.51
CA LYS A 55 25.88 1.59 -14.73
C LYS A 55 24.70 1.26 -13.81
N ARG A 56 23.74 0.46 -14.30
CA ARG A 56 22.59 -0.02 -13.53
C ARG A 56 23.01 -0.97 -12.40
N ARG A 57 23.85 -1.98 -12.70
CA ARG A 57 24.45 -2.86 -11.68
C ARG A 57 25.17 -2.08 -10.58
N LEU A 58 25.99 -1.09 -10.94
CA LEU A 58 26.69 -0.24 -9.97
C LEU A 58 25.74 0.64 -9.15
N SER A 59 24.65 1.11 -9.76
CA SER A 59 23.62 1.91 -9.09
C SER A 59 22.84 1.10 -8.06
N GLU A 60 22.43 -0.11 -8.41
CA GLU A 60 21.79 -1.04 -7.47
C GLU A 60 22.77 -1.49 -6.37
N ALA A 61 24.04 -1.70 -6.71
CA ALA A 61 25.08 -1.97 -5.72
C ALA A 61 25.27 -0.80 -4.74
N ALA A 62 25.21 0.45 -5.20
CA ALA A 62 25.30 1.65 -4.36
C ALA A 62 24.12 1.76 -3.38
N ILE A 63 22.92 1.37 -3.82
CA ILE A 63 21.74 1.24 -2.97
C ILE A 63 21.97 0.17 -1.91
N ASP A 64 22.38 -1.04 -2.30
CA ASP A 64 22.65 -2.12 -1.36
C ASP A 64 23.77 -1.77 -0.37
N LEU A 65 24.79 -1.01 -0.79
CA LEU A 65 25.86 -0.55 0.08
C LEU A 65 25.38 0.33 1.24
N ILE A 66 24.33 1.14 1.03
CA ILE A 66 23.79 2.06 2.03
C ILE A 66 22.71 1.41 2.88
N TYR A 67 21.78 0.66 2.26
CA TYR A 67 20.57 0.19 2.93
C TYR A 67 20.63 -1.25 3.40
N LYS A 68 21.69 -2.00 3.05
CA LYS A 68 21.87 -3.39 3.48
C LYS A 68 23.20 -3.56 4.19
N ASP A 69 23.18 -4.34 5.26
CA ASP A 69 24.38 -4.74 6.00
C ASP A 69 25.05 -5.96 5.32
N MET A 70 25.50 -5.76 4.08
CA MET A 70 26.23 -6.77 3.31
C MET A 70 27.71 -6.42 3.21
N LYS A 71 28.60 -7.39 3.04
CA LYS A 71 30.01 -7.08 2.76
C LYS A 71 30.14 -6.53 1.34
N VAL A 72 31.11 -5.65 1.11
CA VAL A 72 31.36 -5.05 -0.22
C VAL A 72 31.62 -6.13 -1.27
N ILE A 73 32.34 -7.20 -0.92
CA ILE A 73 32.58 -8.32 -1.83
C ILE A 73 31.31 -9.11 -2.16
N ASP A 74 30.40 -9.30 -1.20
CA ASP A 74 29.13 -10.00 -1.44
C ASP A 74 28.25 -9.19 -2.40
N ILE A 75 28.24 -7.86 -2.24
CA ILE A 75 27.55 -6.94 -3.18
C ILE A 75 28.21 -6.99 -4.56
N ALA A 76 29.54 -6.99 -4.64
CA ALA A 76 30.26 -7.09 -5.90
C ALA A 76 29.87 -8.37 -6.67
N ILE A 77 29.92 -9.52 -6.00
CA ILE A 77 29.56 -10.83 -6.57
C ILE A 77 28.10 -10.84 -6.99
N LYS A 78 27.19 -10.35 -6.13
CA LYS A 78 25.75 -10.25 -6.44
C LYS A 78 25.49 -9.48 -7.74
N TYR A 79 26.23 -8.42 -7.99
CA TYR A 79 26.10 -7.61 -9.22
C TYR A 79 27.12 -7.99 -10.29
N GLN A 80 27.51 -9.27 -10.33
CA GLN A 80 28.25 -9.90 -11.43
C GLN A 80 29.66 -9.32 -11.64
N TYR A 81 30.33 -8.93 -10.54
CA TYR A 81 31.76 -8.62 -10.54
C TYR A 81 32.56 -9.78 -9.94
N ASN A 82 33.59 -10.21 -10.66
CA ASN A 82 34.40 -11.38 -10.30
C ASN A 82 35.41 -11.10 -9.18
N SER A 83 35.60 -9.85 -8.77
CA SER A 83 36.56 -9.46 -7.73
C SER A 83 36.23 -8.11 -7.09
N ASN A 84 36.68 -7.91 -5.85
CA ASN A 84 36.53 -6.64 -5.13
C ASN A 84 37.24 -5.49 -5.86
N GLU A 85 38.41 -5.76 -6.45
CA GLU A 85 39.24 -4.79 -7.15
C GLU A 85 38.55 -4.28 -8.42
N SER A 86 37.96 -5.20 -9.20
CA SER A 86 37.22 -4.85 -10.42
C SER A 86 35.98 -4.01 -10.11
N PHE A 87 35.23 -4.39 -9.07
CA PHE A 87 34.07 -3.64 -8.59
C PHE A 87 34.48 -2.27 -8.07
N THR A 88 35.47 -2.18 -7.19
CA THR A 88 35.93 -0.92 -6.60
C THR A 88 36.40 0.07 -7.67
N ARG A 89 37.10 -0.42 -8.71
CA ARG A 89 37.54 0.43 -9.83
C ARG A 89 36.36 0.96 -10.63
N ALA A 90 35.42 0.10 -11.00
CA ALA A 90 34.24 0.49 -11.77
C ALA A 90 33.31 1.42 -10.96
N PHE A 91 33.14 1.14 -9.67
CA PHE A 91 32.37 1.96 -8.74
C PHE A 91 32.99 3.35 -8.58
N LYS A 92 34.30 3.44 -8.34
CA LYS A 92 35.01 4.73 -8.26
C LYS A 92 34.96 5.51 -9.57
N GLN A 93 34.98 4.83 -10.72
CA GLN A 93 34.82 5.49 -12.01
C GLN A 93 33.44 6.15 -12.16
N LEU A 94 32.38 5.52 -11.65
CA LEU A 94 31.02 6.07 -11.77
C LEU A 94 30.71 7.12 -10.69
N PHE A 95 31.09 6.86 -9.43
CA PHE A 95 30.70 7.67 -8.28
C PHE A 95 31.80 8.62 -7.78
N GLY A 96 33.03 8.53 -8.30
CA GLY A 96 34.17 9.34 -7.86
C GLY A 96 34.80 8.90 -6.52
N VAL A 97 34.15 8.03 -5.76
CA VAL A 97 34.61 7.51 -4.46
C VAL A 97 34.58 5.98 -4.43
N THR A 98 35.30 5.37 -3.49
CA THR A 98 35.27 3.91 -3.28
C THR A 98 33.94 3.44 -2.67
N PRO A 99 33.57 2.16 -2.80
CA PRO A 99 32.37 1.60 -2.16
C PRO A 99 32.30 1.82 -0.64
N VAL A 100 33.46 1.73 0.04
CA VAL A 100 33.57 1.92 1.49
C VAL A 100 33.33 3.38 1.88
N GLU A 101 33.91 4.33 1.14
CA GLU A 101 33.67 5.76 1.34
C GLU A 101 32.22 6.13 1.03
N TYR A 102 31.65 5.57 -0.03
CA TYR A 102 30.25 5.77 -0.40
C TYR A 102 29.30 5.31 0.70
N ARG A 103 29.53 4.12 1.27
CA ARG A 103 28.76 3.60 2.41
C ARG A 103 28.83 4.55 3.61
N LYS A 104 30.02 5.07 3.94
CA LYS A 104 30.21 5.99 5.09
C LYS A 104 29.49 7.33 4.91
N ASN A 105 29.23 7.77 3.68
CA ASN A 105 28.55 9.04 3.42
C ASN A 105 27.03 8.97 3.65
N GLU A 106 26.45 7.77 3.79
CA GLU A 106 25.02 7.52 4.06
C GLU A 106 24.05 8.20 3.07
N LYS A 107 24.54 8.67 1.92
CA LYS A 107 23.76 9.40 0.91
C LYS A 107 23.96 8.79 -0.46
N LEU A 108 22.87 8.60 -1.19
CA LEU A 108 22.91 8.24 -2.60
C LEU A 108 23.25 9.46 -3.47
N PHE A 109 24.23 9.30 -4.36
CA PHE A 109 24.61 10.25 -5.41
C PHE A 109 25.17 9.51 -6.62
N GLY A 110 25.13 10.12 -7.81
CA GLY A 110 25.66 9.52 -9.05
C GLY A 110 24.91 8.29 -9.58
N ILE A 111 23.72 8.00 -9.03
CA ILE A 111 22.87 6.88 -9.43
C ILE A 111 22.37 7.09 -10.86
N VAL A 112 22.49 6.06 -11.69
CA VAL A 112 21.94 6.02 -13.04
C VAL A 112 20.58 5.35 -12.97
N PRO A 113 19.48 6.02 -13.33
CA PRO A 113 18.14 5.48 -13.17
C PRO A 113 17.88 4.40 -14.22
N LYS A 114 16.87 3.56 -13.96
CA LYS A 114 16.26 2.77 -15.02
C LYS A 114 15.74 3.73 -16.09
N HIS A 115 16.02 3.42 -17.36
CA HIS A 115 15.51 4.25 -18.45
C HIS A 115 14.31 3.61 -19.13
N ASN A 116 13.20 4.34 -19.19
CA ASN A 116 12.04 3.96 -20.00
C ASN A 116 11.76 5.08 -21.00
N ILE A 117 11.58 4.71 -22.26
CA ILE A 117 11.05 5.64 -23.28
C ILE A 117 9.55 5.74 -23.02
N LYS A 118 9.09 6.85 -22.43
CA LYS A 118 7.65 7.13 -22.39
C LYS A 118 7.19 7.53 -23.80
N LYS A 119 6.03 7.04 -24.23
CA LYS A 119 5.43 7.52 -25.48
C LYS A 119 5.08 8.99 -25.27
N GLU A 120 5.56 9.83 -26.18
CA GLU A 120 5.14 11.23 -26.34
C GLU A 120 5.23 12.11 -25.07
N GLY A 121 6.46 12.52 -24.77
CA GLY A 121 6.79 13.70 -23.96
C GLY A 121 8.21 14.12 -24.31
N LYS A 122 8.41 15.35 -24.79
CA LYS A 122 9.64 15.78 -25.51
C LYS A 122 10.86 16.00 -24.61
N ASP A 123 10.75 15.90 -23.29
CA ASP A 123 11.87 16.17 -22.37
C ASP A 123 12.37 14.91 -21.62
N LEU A 124 13.03 14.02 -22.37
CA LEU A 124 13.74 12.83 -21.85
C LEU A 124 14.76 13.18 -20.76
N LYS A 125 15.32 14.39 -20.78
CA LYS A 125 16.31 14.84 -19.80
C LYS A 125 15.65 15.16 -18.46
N LEU A 126 14.55 15.91 -18.48
CA LEU A 126 13.73 16.19 -17.29
C LEU A 126 13.24 14.90 -16.64
N LEU A 127 12.73 13.95 -17.45
CA LEU A 127 12.28 12.64 -16.98
C LEU A 127 13.41 11.87 -16.26
N ASN A 128 14.59 11.79 -16.88
CA ASN A 128 15.74 11.10 -16.30
C ASN A 128 16.21 11.72 -14.97
N GLU A 129 16.27 13.05 -14.87
CA GLU A 129 16.66 13.74 -13.63
C GLU A 129 15.68 13.45 -12.48
N ILE A 130 14.39 13.42 -12.78
CA ILE A 130 13.33 13.15 -11.80
C ILE A 130 13.30 11.66 -11.41
N GLU A 131 13.49 10.73 -12.35
CA GLU A 131 13.56 9.29 -12.07
C GLU A 131 14.72 8.96 -11.12
N VAL A 132 15.88 9.62 -11.25
CA VAL A 132 16.98 9.49 -10.26
C VAL A 132 16.51 9.87 -8.86
N ILE A 133 15.75 10.95 -8.74
CA ILE A 133 15.23 11.40 -7.45
C ILE A 133 14.15 10.42 -6.95
N PHE A 134 13.31 9.87 -7.82
CA PHE A 134 12.31 8.85 -7.45
C PHE A 134 12.94 7.57 -6.92
N GLU A 135 14.02 7.10 -7.53
CA GLU A 135 14.80 5.98 -7.01
C GLU A 135 15.38 6.30 -5.62
N GLN A 136 15.88 7.52 -5.41
CA GLN A 136 16.32 7.96 -4.08
C GLN A 136 15.16 7.97 -3.05
N PHE A 137 13.95 8.38 -3.46
CA PHE A 137 12.75 8.31 -2.61
C PHE A 137 12.35 6.88 -2.24
N ARG A 138 12.55 5.90 -3.14
CA ARG A 138 12.19 4.49 -2.89
C ARG A 138 12.92 3.92 -1.68
N HIS A 139 14.15 4.39 -1.45
CA HIS A 139 14.99 3.91 -0.36
C HIS A 139 15.01 4.84 0.86
N ASN A 140 14.78 6.15 0.68
CA ASN A 140 14.65 7.10 1.80
C ASN A 140 13.48 8.10 1.59
N PRO A 141 12.23 7.65 1.79
CA PRO A 141 11.03 8.43 1.46
C PRO A 141 10.83 9.67 2.36
N SER A 142 11.54 9.75 3.48
CA SER A 142 11.40 10.81 4.49
C SER A 142 12.40 11.95 4.33
N THR A 143 13.25 11.93 3.30
CA THR A 143 14.33 12.92 3.15
C THR A 143 13.81 14.29 2.71
N PHE A 144 13.81 15.27 3.62
CA PHE A 144 13.48 16.67 3.32
C PHE A 144 14.23 17.22 2.10
N ASN A 145 15.52 16.87 1.98
CA ASN A 145 16.38 17.29 0.85
C ASN A 145 15.88 16.78 -0.51
N LEU A 146 15.29 15.58 -0.57
CA LEU A 146 14.76 15.03 -1.83
C LEU A 146 13.48 15.76 -2.24
N LYS A 147 12.63 16.11 -1.27
CA LYS A 147 11.43 16.94 -1.53
C LYS A 147 11.84 18.30 -2.06
N MET A 148 12.81 18.96 -1.44
CA MET A 148 13.34 20.23 -1.94
C MET A 148 13.91 20.15 -3.36
N LYS A 149 14.65 19.09 -3.69
CA LYS A 149 15.14 18.87 -5.06
C LYS A 149 14.00 18.71 -6.07
N LEU A 150 13.00 17.89 -5.75
CA LEU A 150 11.81 17.74 -6.62
C LEU A 150 11.03 19.06 -6.77
N SER A 151 10.97 19.90 -5.73
CA SER A 151 10.24 21.16 -5.79
C SER A 151 10.77 22.11 -6.88
N GLN A 152 12.05 22.01 -7.25
CA GLN A 152 12.64 22.80 -8.33
C GLN A 152 12.07 22.45 -9.71
N TYR A 153 11.47 21.28 -9.85
CA TYR A 153 10.87 20.80 -11.09
C TYR A 153 9.37 21.06 -11.19
N LYS A 154 8.73 21.63 -10.15
CA LYS A 154 7.27 21.88 -10.09
C LYS A 154 6.75 22.55 -11.37
N GLU A 155 7.30 23.70 -11.73
CA GLU A 155 6.82 24.47 -12.88
C GLU A 155 7.07 23.74 -14.20
N LYS A 156 8.22 23.07 -14.33
CA LYS A 156 8.58 22.30 -15.54
C LYS A 156 7.62 21.14 -15.80
N VAL A 157 7.23 20.40 -14.76
CA VAL A 157 6.30 19.27 -14.94
C VAL A 157 4.88 19.75 -15.26
N ILE A 158 4.46 20.92 -14.76
CA ILE A 158 3.18 21.54 -15.11
C ILE A 158 3.22 22.04 -16.57
N GLU A 159 4.33 22.64 -17.00
CA GLU A 159 4.53 23.05 -18.39
C GLU A 159 4.52 21.86 -19.34
N GLU A 160 5.14 20.73 -18.95
CA GLU A 160 5.13 19.49 -19.74
C GLU A 160 3.72 18.93 -19.93
N VAL A 161 2.86 18.98 -18.90
CA VAL A 161 1.44 18.59 -19.05
C VAL A 161 0.74 19.50 -20.06
N LYS A 162 0.95 20.82 -19.98
CA LYS A 162 0.33 21.79 -20.89
C LYS A 162 0.83 21.60 -22.33
N SER A 163 2.13 21.43 -22.53
CA SER A 163 2.77 21.27 -23.84
C SER A 163 2.32 19.99 -24.55
N ASN A 164 2.03 18.93 -23.79
CA ASN A 164 1.51 17.67 -24.30
C ASN A 164 -0.03 17.60 -24.30
N ASN A 165 -0.72 18.74 -24.21
CA ASN A 165 -2.18 18.85 -24.22
C ASN A 165 -2.88 17.94 -23.21
N TYR A 166 -2.27 17.75 -22.04
CA TYR A 166 -2.76 16.88 -20.98
C TYR A 166 -2.94 15.42 -21.44
N ASN A 167 -1.97 14.82 -22.14
CA ASN A 167 -2.04 13.37 -22.38
C ASN A 167 -1.86 12.58 -21.06
N LYS A 168 -2.34 11.33 -20.99
CA LYS A 168 -2.32 10.49 -19.77
C LYS A 168 -0.93 10.37 -19.15
N ASP A 169 0.10 10.16 -19.97
CA ASP A 169 1.47 9.91 -19.50
C ASP A 169 2.08 11.16 -18.84
N SER A 170 1.87 12.34 -19.44
CA SER A 170 2.31 13.62 -18.86
C SER A 170 1.56 13.95 -17.58
N VAL A 171 0.24 13.73 -17.54
CA VAL A 171 -0.60 13.91 -16.35
C VAL A 171 -0.12 13.00 -15.23
N ASN A 172 0.02 11.70 -15.49
CA ASN A 172 0.47 10.73 -14.48
C ASN A 172 1.85 11.11 -13.93
N PHE A 173 2.79 11.48 -14.81
CA PHE A 173 4.12 11.90 -14.40
C PHE A 173 4.11 13.16 -13.51
N ALA A 174 3.39 14.20 -13.91
CA ALA A 174 3.34 15.45 -13.14
C ALA A 174 2.67 15.24 -11.78
N VAL A 175 1.54 14.53 -11.74
CA VAL A 175 0.84 14.23 -10.49
C VAL A 175 1.73 13.39 -9.56
N GLU A 176 2.52 12.48 -10.10
CA GLU A 176 3.48 11.70 -9.31
C GLU A 176 4.56 12.55 -8.63
N VAL A 177 5.11 13.55 -9.33
CA VAL A 177 6.07 14.52 -8.79
C VAL A 177 5.40 15.37 -7.72
N LEU A 178 4.26 16.00 -8.06
CA LEU A 178 3.51 16.90 -7.20
C LEU A 178 3.06 16.23 -5.90
N PHE A 179 2.69 14.95 -5.95
CA PHE A 179 2.35 14.16 -4.78
C PHE A 179 3.49 14.09 -3.77
N ARG A 180 4.72 13.80 -4.21
CA ARG A 180 5.90 13.66 -3.34
C ARG A 180 6.30 14.98 -2.66
N ILE A 181 6.03 16.10 -3.32
CA ILE A 181 6.27 17.45 -2.79
C ILE A 181 5.03 18.07 -2.12
N GLY A 182 3.93 17.32 -1.97
CA GLY A 182 2.73 17.75 -1.25
C GLY A 182 1.91 18.85 -1.94
N GLN A 183 2.01 19.01 -3.25
CA GLN A 183 1.29 20.03 -4.02
C GLN A 183 -0.11 19.53 -4.41
N HIS A 184 -1.00 19.39 -3.42
CA HIS A 184 -2.33 18.79 -3.60
C HIS A 184 -3.26 19.58 -4.52
N GLU A 185 -3.28 20.91 -4.41
CA GLU A 185 -4.13 21.78 -5.24
C GLU A 185 -3.75 21.70 -6.72
N GLU A 186 -2.45 21.65 -7.03
CA GLU A 186 -1.97 21.54 -8.42
C GLU A 186 -2.38 20.22 -9.05
N MET A 187 -2.32 19.12 -8.30
CA MET A 187 -2.80 17.82 -8.78
C MET A 187 -4.30 17.86 -9.09
N ILE A 188 -5.11 18.47 -8.23
CA ILE A 188 -6.54 18.66 -8.44
C ILE A 188 -6.80 19.48 -9.70
N ASN A 189 -6.05 20.58 -9.89
CA ASN A 189 -6.16 21.42 -11.08
C ASN A 189 -5.82 20.64 -12.36
N ILE A 190 -4.74 19.86 -12.36
CA ILE A 190 -4.35 19.03 -13.50
C ILE A 190 -5.45 18.01 -13.83
N PHE A 191 -6.00 17.28 -12.85
CA PHE A 191 -7.07 16.31 -13.11
C PHE A 191 -8.35 16.98 -13.62
N ASN A 192 -8.74 18.13 -13.06
CA ASN A 192 -9.91 18.88 -13.55
C ASN A 192 -9.74 19.28 -15.02
N GLN A 193 -8.55 19.74 -15.42
CA GLN A 193 -8.25 20.09 -16.81
C GLN A 193 -8.14 18.86 -17.72
N TYR A 194 -7.61 17.75 -17.23
CA TYR A 194 -7.55 16.50 -17.98
C TYR A 194 -8.95 15.95 -18.27
N LEU A 195 -9.87 16.02 -17.30
CA LEU A 195 -11.27 15.61 -17.45
C LEU A 195 -12.09 16.48 -18.42
N THR A 196 -11.58 17.63 -18.87
CA THR A 196 -12.23 18.39 -19.96
C THR A 196 -11.79 17.92 -21.34
N LYS A 197 -10.86 16.98 -21.44
CA LYS A 197 -10.40 16.41 -22.71
C LYS A 197 -11.36 15.32 -23.17
N GLU A 198 -11.31 15.00 -24.45
CA GLU A 198 -11.93 13.80 -24.98
C GLU A 198 -11.07 12.60 -24.56
N LEU A 199 -11.59 11.81 -23.62
CA LEU A 199 -10.90 10.67 -23.04
C LEU A 199 -11.63 9.38 -23.42
N ASP A 200 -10.90 8.28 -23.54
CA ASP A 200 -11.55 6.99 -23.44
C ASP A 200 -12.09 6.76 -22.03
N VAL A 201 -13.04 5.84 -21.92
CA VAL A 201 -13.76 5.58 -20.67
C VAL A 201 -12.83 5.11 -19.55
N GLU A 202 -11.70 4.48 -19.88
CA GLU A 202 -10.74 3.97 -18.90
C GLU A 202 -9.91 5.11 -18.30
N ASP A 203 -9.47 6.03 -19.14
CA ASP A 203 -8.75 7.24 -18.78
C ASP A 203 -9.60 8.19 -17.93
N GLU A 204 -10.87 8.36 -18.30
CA GLU A 204 -11.82 9.15 -17.53
C GLU A 204 -12.09 8.52 -16.15
N ALA A 205 -12.30 7.20 -16.10
CA ALA A 205 -12.49 6.47 -14.85
C ALA A 205 -11.28 6.61 -13.92
N TRP A 206 -10.07 6.45 -14.46
CA TRP A 206 -8.80 6.65 -13.74
C TRP A 206 -8.70 8.07 -13.18
N ALA A 207 -8.98 9.09 -13.98
CA ALA A 207 -8.88 10.48 -13.57
C ALA A 207 -9.91 10.84 -12.49
N ARG A 208 -11.18 10.43 -12.66
CA ARG A 208 -12.25 10.65 -11.67
C ARG A 208 -11.94 10.00 -10.32
N TYR A 209 -11.44 8.77 -10.33
CA TYR A 209 -11.05 8.08 -9.10
C TYR A 209 -9.92 8.80 -8.36
N ASN A 210 -8.84 9.16 -9.07
CA ASN A 210 -7.70 9.82 -8.44
C ASN A 210 -8.04 11.23 -7.94
N LEU A 211 -8.90 11.96 -8.67
CA LEU A 211 -9.44 13.23 -8.22
C LEU A 211 -10.26 13.08 -6.92
N PHE A 212 -11.15 12.09 -6.84
CA PHE A 212 -11.89 11.77 -5.61
C PHE A 212 -10.92 11.50 -4.45
N MET A 213 -9.91 10.66 -4.67
CA MET A 213 -8.93 10.30 -3.63
C MET A 213 -8.12 11.49 -3.13
N LEU A 214 -7.80 12.45 -4.01
CA LEU A 214 -7.12 13.70 -3.66
C LEU A 214 -8.03 14.61 -2.84
N LYS A 215 -9.27 14.82 -3.29
CA LYS A 215 -10.25 15.63 -2.58
C LYS A 215 -10.55 15.08 -1.18
N ARG A 216 -10.72 13.76 -1.04
CA ARG A 216 -10.90 13.07 0.26
C ARG A 216 -9.76 13.32 1.24
N LYS A 217 -8.53 13.52 0.77
CA LYS A 217 -7.40 13.88 1.63
C LYS A 217 -7.40 15.37 2.01
N ALA A 218 -7.90 16.22 1.12
CA ALA A 218 -7.97 17.66 1.35
C ALA A 218 -9.15 18.05 2.26
N THR A 219 -10.28 17.36 2.16
CA THR A 219 -11.50 17.63 2.94
C THR A 219 -12.07 16.34 3.54
N ASN A 220 -12.60 16.43 4.77
CA ASN A 220 -13.22 15.28 5.44
C ASN A 220 -14.67 15.00 4.98
N ASP A 221 -15.21 15.76 4.03
CA ASP A 221 -16.62 15.71 3.63
C ASP A 221 -16.76 15.55 2.11
N VAL A 222 -16.63 14.30 1.62
CA VAL A 222 -16.55 13.97 0.19
C VAL A 222 -17.56 12.88 -0.18
N LYS A 223 -18.67 12.80 0.56
CA LYS A 223 -19.68 11.75 0.37
C LYS A 223 -20.43 11.89 -0.95
N GLU A 224 -20.79 13.12 -1.32
CA GLU A 224 -21.51 13.41 -2.57
C GLU A 224 -20.65 13.09 -3.79
N ASP A 225 -19.38 13.49 -3.75
CA ASP A 225 -18.37 13.17 -4.78
C ASP A 225 -18.18 11.65 -4.94
N LEU A 226 -18.24 10.88 -3.86
CA LEU A 226 -18.16 9.41 -3.92
C LEU A 226 -19.37 8.80 -4.62
N VAL A 227 -20.58 9.21 -4.24
CA VAL A 227 -21.81 8.70 -4.85
C VAL A 227 -21.84 9.05 -6.34
N SER A 228 -21.47 10.28 -6.70
CA SER A 228 -21.38 10.72 -8.11
C SER A 228 -20.35 9.89 -8.89
N LEU A 229 -19.20 9.58 -8.30
CA LEU A 229 -18.21 8.68 -8.91
C LEU A 229 -18.82 7.31 -9.20
N PHE A 230 -19.52 6.72 -8.24
CA PHE A 230 -20.14 5.40 -8.41
C PHE A 230 -21.24 5.41 -9.47
N GLU A 231 -22.12 6.40 -9.45
CA GLU A 231 -23.16 6.55 -10.47
C GLU A 231 -22.56 6.68 -11.87
N TRP A 232 -21.53 7.52 -12.01
CA TRP A 232 -20.83 7.67 -13.29
C TRP A 232 -20.21 6.34 -13.75
N ILE A 233 -19.53 5.61 -12.85
CA ILE A 233 -18.92 4.32 -13.19
C ILE A 233 -20.00 3.33 -13.63
N ILE A 234 -21.12 3.26 -12.89
CA ILE A 234 -22.25 2.38 -13.20
C ILE A 234 -22.84 2.67 -14.58
N SER A 235 -22.90 3.94 -14.96
CA SER A 235 -23.49 4.38 -16.22
C SER A 235 -22.55 4.26 -17.42
N ASN A 236 -21.24 4.38 -17.24
CA ASN A 236 -20.30 4.56 -18.34
C ASN A 236 -19.30 3.40 -18.51
N LEU A 237 -18.83 2.80 -17.41
CA LEU A 237 -17.76 1.81 -17.50
C LEU A 237 -18.32 0.44 -17.96
N PRO A 238 -17.66 -0.27 -18.89
CA PRO A 238 -18.06 -1.62 -19.26
C PRO A 238 -18.05 -2.56 -18.05
N LYS A 239 -19.04 -3.45 -17.94
CA LYS A 239 -19.27 -4.26 -16.72
C LYS A 239 -18.08 -5.14 -16.38
N GLU A 240 -17.42 -5.65 -17.40
CA GLU A 240 -16.18 -6.42 -17.33
C GLU A 240 -15.00 -5.64 -16.76
N LYS A 241 -15.07 -4.30 -16.62
CA LYS A 241 -14.03 -3.46 -16.01
C LYS A 241 -14.39 -2.98 -14.59
N TRP A 242 -15.55 -3.34 -14.04
CA TRP A 242 -15.96 -2.85 -12.70
C TRP A 242 -15.14 -3.45 -11.55
N TYR A 243 -14.40 -4.53 -11.80
CA TYR A 243 -13.41 -5.07 -10.87
C TYR A 243 -12.32 -4.04 -10.49
N TRP A 244 -12.14 -2.98 -11.30
CA TRP A 244 -11.28 -1.84 -11.00
C TRP A 244 -11.63 -1.15 -9.67
N ILE A 245 -12.92 -1.08 -9.35
CA ILE A 245 -13.49 -0.39 -8.20
C ILE A 245 -13.10 -1.06 -6.87
N THR A 246 -12.87 -2.36 -6.88
CA THR A 246 -12.77 -3.19 -5.66
C THR A 246 -11.37 -3.70 -5.39
N SER A 247 -10.48 -3.51 -6.36
CA SER A 247 -9.07 -3.85 -6.30
C SER A 247 -8.36 -3.22 -5.08
N ASN A 248 -8.80 -2.06 -4.60
CA ASN A 248 -8.25 -1.39 -3.43
C ASN A 248 -9.15 -1.56 -2.18
N ALA A 249 -8.67 -2.29 -1.17
CA ALA A 249 -9.33 -2.39 0.13
C ALA A 249 -9.67 -1.03 0.77
N SER A 250 -8.93 0.04 0.45
CA SER A 250 -9.24 1.41 0.88
C SER A 250 -10.50 1.97 0.19
N MET A 251 -10.69 1.64 -1.09
CA MET A 251 -11.88 2.06 -1.85
C MET A 251 -13.13 1.30 -1.40
N MET A 252 -12.99 0.02 -1.04
CA MET A 252 -14.06 -0.73 -0.39
C MET A 252 -14.43 -0.17 0.98
N LEU A 253 -13.46 0.33 1.75
CA LEU A 253 -13.74 1.06 2.99
C LEU A 253 -14.44 2.40 2.71
N ASP A 254 -14.09 3.09 1.62
CA ASP A 254 -14.75 4.34 1.21
C ASP A 254 -16.20 4.12 0.81
N ILE A 255 -16.51 3.00 0.15
CA ILE A 255 -17.88 2.61 -0.19
C ILE A 255 -18.80 2.62 1.06
N PHE A 256 -18.29 2.27 2.25
CA PHE A 256 -19.05 2.38 3.51
C PHE A 256 -19.32 3.81 4.00
N LEU A 257 -18.82 4.86 3.31
CA LEU A 257 -19.24 6.25 3.53
C LEU A 257 -20.62 6.54 2.94
N ILE A 258 -21.09 5.70 2.01
CA ILE A 258 -22.45 5.72 1.49
C ILE A 258 -23.38 5.31 2.64
N LYS A 259 -24.21 6.25 3.11
CA LYS A 259 -25.15 6.02 4.22
C LYS A 259 -26.40 5.24 3.81
N ASP A 260 -26.73 5.27 2.52
CA ASP A 260 -27.82 4.49 1.96
C ASP A 260 -27.34 3.03 1.82
N GLU A 261 -27.77 2.20 2.77
CA GLU A 261 -27.35 0.80 2.88
C GLU A 261 -27.87 -0.06 1.71
N ASP A 262 -29.04 0.25 1.15
CA ASP A 262 -29.56 -0.48 -0.03
C ASP A 262 -28.75 -0.15 -1.27
N LYS A 263 -28.39 1.14 -1.45
CA LYS A 263 -27.50 1.57 -2.52
C LYS A 263 -26.11 0.97 -2.34
N LEU A 264 -25.58 0.94 -1.12
CA LEU A 264 -24.31 0.29 -0.77
C LEU A 264 -24.31 -1.19 -1.17
N ILE A 265 -25.30 -1.95 -0.72
CA ILE A 265 -25.42 -3.39 -1.01
C ILE A 265 -25.55 -3.60 -2.51
N SER A 266 -26.41 -2.86 -3.20
CA SER A 266 -26.61 -3.01 -4.65
C SER A 266 -25.33 -2.76 -5.45
N ILE A 267 -24.51 -1.77 -5.06
CA ILE A 267 -23.21 -1.51 -5.68
C ILE A 267 -22.28 -2.72 -5.49
N ILE A 268 -22.14 -3.23 -4.25
CA ILE A 268 -21.21 -4.33 -3.97
C ILE A 268 -21.67 -5.63 -4.64
N ASP A 269 -22.97 -5.95 -4.59
CA ASP A 269 -23.56 -7.11 -5.25
C ASP A 269 -23.35 -7.08 -6.75
N TYR A 270 -23.54 -5.91 -7.35
CA TYR A 270 -23.33 -5.74 -8.78
C TYR A 270 -21.86 -5.97 -9.13
N ILE A 271 -20.91 -5.40 -8.38
CA ILE A 271 -19.49 -5.63 -8.67
C ILE A 271 -19.13 -7.11 -8.58
N ARG A 272 -19.62 -7.80 -7.54
CA ARG A 272 -19.41 -9.23 -7.38
C ARG A 272 -19.93 -10.03 -8.57
N LYS A 273 -21.15 -9.73 -9.05
CA LYS A 273 -21.78 -10.42 -10.19
C LYS A 273 -20.95 -10.39 -11.48
N TYR A 274 -20.20 -9.31 -11.70
CA TYR A 274 -19.41 -9.11 -12.92
C TYR A 274 -17.91 -9.32 -12.73
N SER A 275 -17.48 -9.67 -11.53
CA SER A 275 -16.12 -10.13 -11.28
C SER A 275 -15.99 -11.57 -11.79
N ILE A 276 -15.11 -11.81 -12.77
CA ILE A 276 -14.89 -13.15 -13.33
C ILE A 276 -14.40 -14.07 -12.21
N ASP A 277 -14.99 -15.25 -12.09
CA ASP A 277 -14.54 -16.30 -11.17
C ASP A 277 -13.22 -16.89 -11.67
N SER A 278 -12.12 -16.22 -11.33
CA SER A 278 -10.76 -16.61 -11.70
C SER A 278 -9.76 -16.35 -10.57
N PRO A 279 -8.60 -17.03 -10.56
CA PRO A 279 -7.53 -16.79 -9.60
C PRO A 279 -7.10 -15.31 -9.54
N GLU A 280 -7.09 -14.62 -10.68
CA GLU A 280 -6.68 -13.22 -10.81
C GLU A 280 -7.65 -12.25 -10.11
N ASN A 281 -8.92 -12.62 -9.95
CA ASN A 281 -9.95 -11.80 -9.30
C ASN A 281 -10.29 -12.24 -7.88
N ARG A 282 -9.52 -13.18 -7.32
CA ARG A 282 -9.75 -13.72 -5.98
C ARG A 282 -9.83 -12.63 -4.90
N HIS A 283 -8.92 -11.64 -4.94
CA HIS A 283 -8.91 -10.54 -3.96
C HIS A 283 -10.22 -9.75 -3.97
N ILE A 284 -10.79 -9.56 -5.15
CA ILE A 284 -12.03 -8.81 -5.34
C ILE A 284 -13.21 -9.60 -4.79
N ARG A 285 -13.28 -10.91 -5.07
CA ARG A 285 -14.27 -11.80 -4.47
C ARG A 285 -14.17 -11.75 -2.95
N PHE A 286 -12.95 -11.78 -2.40
CA PHE A 286 -12.74 -11.65 -0.97
C PHE A 286 -13.24 -10.31 -0.42
N GLU A 287 -12.81 -9.17 -0.97
CA GLU A 287 -13.18 -7.84 -0.45
C GLU A 287 -14.68 -7.54 -0.61
N THR A 288 -15.32 -8.00 -1.68
CA THR A 288 -16.76 -7.83 -1.90
C THR A 288 -17.57 -8.65 -0.90
N SER A 289 -17.33 -9.96 -0.76
CA SER A 289 -18.03 -10.78 0.25
C SER A 289 -17.77 -10.30 1.66
N ARG A 290 -16.52 -9.92 1.98
CA ARG A 290 -16.14 -9.35 3.28
C ARG A 290 -16.91 -8.07 3.61
N SER A 291 -17.19 -7.26 2.60
CA SER A 291 -17.94 -6.01 2.73
C SER A 291 -19.45 -6.25 2.81
N LEU A 292 -20.00 -7.15 2.00
CA LEU A 292 -21.42 -7.55 2.09
C LEU A 292 -21.75 -8.13 3.47
N THR A 293 -20.89 -8.98 4.03
CA THR A 293 -21.09 -9.49 5.40
C THR A 293 -21.23 -8.34 6.41
N LEU A 294 -20.43 -7.28 6.28
CA LEU A 294 -20.50 -6.13 7.20
C LEU A 294 -21.75 -5.28 6.98
N ALA A 295 -22.16 -5.04 5.72
CA ALA A 295 -23.38 -4.32 5.38
C ALA A 295 -24.62 -5.06 5.91
N TYR A 296 -24.74 -6.36 5.61
CA TYR A 296 -25.81 -7.20 6.14
C TYR A 296 -25.81 -7.26 7.67
N TYR A 297 -24.63 -7.33 8.31
CA TYR A 297 -24.53 -7.33 9.77
C TYR A 297 -25.08 -6.03 10.38
N ARG A 298 -24.76 -4.86 9.79
CA ARG A 298 -25.29 -3.55 10.24
C ARG A 298 -26.81 -3.48 10.13
N ASN A 299 -27.37 -4.12 9.10
CA ASN A 299 -28.82 -4.21 8.88
C ASN A 299 -29.48 -5.37 9.63
N LYS A 300 -28.73 -6.11 10.47
CA LYS A 300 -29.21 -7.29 11.21
C LYS A 300 -29.75 -8.41 10.31
N GLN A 301 -29.28 -8.45 9.06
CA GLN A 301 -29.61 -9.47 8.05
C GLN A 301 -28.69 -10.68 8.21
N TYR A 302 -28.84 -11.41 9.32
CA TYR A 302 -27.88 -12.46 9.71
C TYR A 302 -27.92 -13.70 8.81
N GLU A 303 -29.04 -14.01 8.15
CA GLU A 303 -29.12 -15.11 7.18
C GLU A 303 -28.24 -14.83 5.95
N GLN A 304 -28.31 -13.62 5.41
CA GLN A 304 -27.45 -13.15 4.34
C GLN A 304 -25.98 -13.09 4.79
N CYS A 305 -25.72 -12.72 6.06
CA CYS A 305 -24.36 -12.80 6.61
C CYS A 305 -23.81 -14.23 6.55
N LEU A 306 -24.61 -15.25 6.90
CA LEU A 306 -24.18 -16.65 6.86
C LEU A 306 -23.87 -17.10 5.42
N GLN A 307 -24.71 -16.72 4.45
CA GLN A 307 -24.46 -17.00 3.03
C GLN A 307 -23.14 -16.38 2.55
N GLU A 308 -22.86 -15.12 2.94
CA GLU A 308 -21.58 -14.48 2.59
C GLU A 308 -20.39 -15.08 3.33
N LEU A 309 -20.58 -15.55 4.56
CA LEU A 309 -19.54 -16.26 5.31
C LEU A 309 -19.18 -17.58 4.66
N ASP A 310 -20.14 -18.33 4.11
CA ASP A 310 -19.87 -19.55 3.35
C ASP A 310 -19.06 -19.26 2.07
N ASN A 311 -19.36 -18.16 1.38
CA ASN A 311 -18.59 -17.70 0.23
C ASN A 311 -17.16 -17.31 0.64
N LEU A 312 -17.00 -16.54 1.73
CA LEU A 312 -15.69 -16.21 2.27
C LEU A 312 -14.88 -17.45 2.67
N GLU A 313 -15.53 -18.43 3.29
CA GLU A 313 -14.87 -19.68 3.69
C GLU A 313 -14.30 -20.42 2.49
N LYS A 314 -15.06 -20.52 1.40
CA LYS A 314 -14.58 -21.09 0.13
C LYS A 314 -13.37 -20.34 -0.40
N ILE A 315 -13.47 -19.01 -0.53
CA ILE A 315 -12.39 -18.17 -1.07
C ILE A 315 -11.11 -18.33 -0.23
N VAL A 316 -11.23 -18.27 1.10
CA VAL A 316 -10.09 -18.40 2.01
C VAL A 316 -9.41 -19.77 1.88
N ASN A 317 -10.17 -20.81 1.57
CA ASN A 317 -9.62 -22.16 1.38
C ASN A 317 -9.04 -22.40 -0.03
N GLU A 318 -9.12 -21.43 -0.95
CA GLU A 318 -8.47 -21.53 -2.27
C GLU A 318 -6.94 -21.26 -2.21
N ASP A 319 -6.45 -20.60 -1.15
CA ASP A 319 -5.04 -20.23 -0.99
C ASP A 319 -4.49 -20.76 0.34
N HIS A 320 -3.32 -21.38 0.32
CA HIS A 320 -2.67 -21.98 1.49
C HIS A 320 -1.20 -21.56 1.65
N GLY A 321 -0.71 -20.57 0.87
CA GLY A 321 0.73 -20.39 0.67
C GLY A 321 1.36 -19.05 1.03
N ASP A 322 0.59 -18.00 1.37
CA ASP A 322 1.12 -16.64 1.48
C ASP A 322 0.48 -15.80 2.61
N ILE A 323 0.98 -14.58 2.83
CA ILE A 323 0.50 -13.62 3.82
C ILE A 323 -0.99 -13.30 3.74
N ASN A 324 -1.56 -13.41 2.53
CA ASN A 324 -2.98 -13.18 2.30
C ASN A 324 -3.83 -14.23 3.02
N TYR A 325 -3.37 -15.49 3.09
CA TYR A 325 -4.08 -16.55 3.82
C TYR A 325 -4.35 -16.15 5.28
N TYR A 326 -3.31 -15.74 6.00
CA TYR A 326 -3.44 -15.36 7.41
C TYR A 326 -4.40 -14.18 7.62
N PHE A 327 -4.27 -13.15 6.77
CA PHE A 327 -5.14 -11.98 6.85
C PHE A 327 -6.59 -12.36 6.59
N GLU A 328 -6.84 -13.10 5.51
CA GLU A 328 -8.19 -13.42 5.06
C GLU A 328 -8.88 -14.43 5.99
N LYS A 329 -8.14 -15.44 6.48
CA LYS A 329 -8.63 -16.37 7.51
C LYS A 329 -8.96 -15.64 8.81
N GLY A 330 -8.14 -14.68 9.21
CA GLY A 330 -8.38 -13.83 10.38
C GLY A 330 -9.63 -12.95 10.22
N GLU A 331 -9.81 -12.29 9.07
CA GLU A 331 -11.01 -11.49 8.78
C GLU A 331 -12.29 -12.34 8.70
N PHE A 332 -12.18 -13.58 8.20
CA PHE A 332 -13.25 -14.55 8.20
C PHE A 332 -13.65 -14.96 9.63
N PHE A 333 -12.70 -15.36 10.47
CA PHE A 333 -12.97 -15.70 11.87
C PHE A 333 -13.59 -14.52 12.62
N ASN A 334 -13.04 -13.31 12.47
CA ASN A 334 -13.58 -12.09 13.06
C ASN A 334 -15.07 -11.89 12.75
N ARG A 335 -15.46 -12.03 11.48
CA ARG A 335 -16.86 -11.86 11.07
C ARG A 335 -17.76 -12.99 11.55
N LYS A 336 -17.29 -14.24 11.44
CA LYS A 336 -18.05 -15.41 11.88
C LYS A 336 -18.30 -15.35 13.39
N MET A 337 -17.33 -14.87 14.18
CA MET A 337 -17.50 -14.63 15.62
C MET A 337 -18.57 -13.57 15.92
N MET A 338 -18.55 -12.44 15.20
CA MET A 338 -19.54 -11.38 15.40
C MET A 338 -20.96 -11.87 15.11
N VAL A 339 -21.15 -12.58 14.00
CA VAL A 339 -22.47 -13.13 13.61
C VAL A 339 -22.90 -14.24 14.57
N ALA A 340 -22.01 -15.16 14.96
CA ALA A 340 -22.32 -16.21 15.92
C ALA A 340 -22.76 -15.64 17.28
N TYR A 341 -22.12 -14.56 17.73
CA TYR A 341 -22.50 -13.90 18.98
C TYR A 341 -23.90 -13.28 18.93
N GLU A 342 -24.26 -12.62 17.83
CA GLU A 342 -25.63 -12.09 17.62
C GLU A 342 -26.68 -13.21 17.59
N LEU A 343 -26.32 -14.37 17.01
CA LEU A 343 -27.14 -15.57 16.99
C LEU A 343 -27.13 -16.36 18.30
N LYS A 344 -26.40 -15.89 19.32
CA LYS A 344 -26.25 -16.51 20.65
C LYS A 344 -25.60 -17.90 20.63
N ASP A 345 -24.83 -18.23 19.59
CA ASP A 345 -24.03 -19.46 19.53
C ASP A 345 -22.68 -19.25 20.23
N LEU A 346 -22.71 -19.29 21.57
CA LEU A 346 -21.52 -19.04 22.39
C LEU A 346 -20.46 -20.14 22.26
N TYR A 347 -20.88 -21.37 21.93
CA TYR A 347 -19.96 -22.47 21.70
C TYR A 347 -19.10 -22.19 20.46
N LEU A 348 -19.74 -21.81 19.35
CA LEU A 348 -19.04 -21.44 18.12
C LEU A 348 -18.15 -20.21 18.33
N VAL A 349 -18.59 -19.23 19.13
CA VAL A 349 -17.75 -18.07 19.49
C VAL A 349 -16.45 -18.52 20.16
N ASP A 350 -16.53 -19.37 21.19
CA ASP A 350 -15.33 -19.83 21.90
C ASP A 350 -14.44 -20.72 21.02
N GLU A 351 -15.03 -21.56 20.17
CA GLU A 351 -14.29 -22.35 19.16
C GLU A 351 -13.51 -21.44 18.20
N LEU A 352 -14.15 -20.39 17.68
CA LEU A 352 -13.53 -19.45 16.75
C LEU A 352 -12.46 -18.59 17.42
N ILE A 353 -12.63 -18.21 18.69
CA ILE A 353 -11.59 -17.55 19.48
C ILE A 353 -10.33 -18.43 19.52
N ASN A 354 -10.49 -19.72 19.84
CA ASN A 354 -9.35 -20.64 19.90
C ASN A 354 -8.67 -20.79 18.52
N LYS A 355 -9.46 -20.91 17.44
CA LYS A 355 -8.91 -20.94 16.07
C LYS A 355 -8.16 -19.66 15.72
N MET A 356 -8.66 -18.50 16.13
CA MET A 356 -8.02 -17.21 15.91
C MET A 356 -6.71 -17.07 16.68
N VAL A 357 -6.67 -17.53 17.94
CA VAL A 357 -5.45 -17.58 18.75
C VAL A 357 -4.38 -18.42 18.05
N HIS A 358 -4.73 -19.65 17.64
CA HIS A 358 -3.82 -20.53 16.90
C HIS A 358 -3.33 -19.92 15.58
N LEU A 359 -4.22 -19.27 14.82
CA LEU A 359 -3.85 -18.59 13.59
C LEU A 359 -2.83 -17.47 13.83
N ILE A 360 -3.03 -16.66 14.88
CA ILE A 360 -2.12 -15.57 15.24
C ILE A 360 -0.76 -16.12 15.69
N ASP A 361 -0.75 -17.19 16.49
CA ASP A 361 0.50 -17.82 16.93
C ASP A 361 1.27 -18.44 15.77
N ASP A 362 0.60 -19.14 14.86
CA ASP A 362 1.21 -19.66 13.63
C ASP A 362 1.75 -18.54 12.74
N TRP A 363 1.02 -17.43 12.60
CA TRP A 363 1.50 -16.25 11.87
C TRP A 363 2.78 -15.68 12.51
N ARG A 364 2.86 -15.62 13.85
CA ARG A 364 4.05 -15.15 14.56
C ARG A 364 5.26 -16.05 14.35
N ILE A 365 5.05 -17.37 14.33
CA ILE A 365 6.11 -18.36 14.06
C ILE A 365 6.67 -18.16 12.65
N ASN A 366 5.79 -17.98 11.66
CA ASN A 366 6.17 -17.86 10.25
C ASN A 366 6.52 -16.42 9.83
N PHE A 367 6.52 -15.46 10.76
CA PHE A 367 6.57 -14.04 10.45
C PHE A 367 7.82 -13.62 9.65
N ASN A 368 8.99 -14.14 10.03
CA ASN A 368 10.25 -13.80 9.36
C ASN A 368 10.32 -14.34 7.92
N ASP A 369 9.76 -15.52 7.67
CA ASP A 369 9.66 -16.10 6.33
C ASP A 369 8.73 -15.26 5.45
N LEU A 370 7.55 -14.90 5.97
CA LEU A 370 6.59 -14.03 5.29
C LEU A 370 7.19 -12.66 4.95
N CYS A 371 7.93 -12.05 5.88
CA CYS A 371 8.65 -10.80 5.63
C CYS A 371 9.72 -10.95 4.54
N THR A 372 10.43 -12.08 4.51
CA THR A 372 11.46 -12.35 3.49
C THR A 372 10.82 -12.51 2.12
N LYS A 373 9.76 -13.31 2.01
CA LYS A 373 8.96 -13.48 0.79
C LYS A 373 8.41 -12.14 0.29
N TYR A 374 7.87 -11.32 1.19
CA TYR A 374 7.36 -9.99 0.84
C TYR A 374 8.45 -9.05 0.30
N LYS A 375 9.63 -9.02 0.92
CA LYS A 375 10.76 -8.16 0.47
C LYS A 375 11.23 -8.49 -0.95
N ASN A 376 11.12 -9.74 -1.36
CA ASN A 376 11.58 -10.22 -2.66
C ASN A 376 10.56 -9.99 -3.80
N LYS A 377 9.33 -9.50 -3.50
CA LYS A 377 8.35 -9.19 -4.54
C LYS A 377 8.63 -7.83 -5.20
N PRO A 378 8.37 -7.67 -6.51
CA PRO A 378 8.50 -6.38 -7.19
C PRO A 378 7.58 -5.34 -6.54
N LYS A 379 8.15 -4.25 -6.04
CA LYS A 379 7.35 -3.12 -5.53
C LYS A 379 6.71 -2.37 -6.70
N VAL A 380 5.42 -2.05 -6.62
CA VAL A 380 4.77 -1.18 -7.63
C VAL A 380 5.55 0.12 -7.75
N LYS A 381 5.89 0.50 -8.99
CA LYS A 381 6.72 1.68 -9.29
C LYS A 381 5.96 3.00 -9.07
N TYR A 382 4.63 3.01 -9.13
CA TYR A 382 3.81 4.22 -9.16
C TYR A 382 2.94 4.42 -7.91
N TYR A 383 2.79 5.69 -7.50
CA TYR A 383 1.90 6.09 -6.39
C TYR A 383 0.41 6.12 -6.80
N PHE A 384 0.14 6.30 -8.09
CA PHE A 384 -1.17 6.21 -8.73
C PHE A 384 -1.20 4.90 -9.51
N ARG A 385 -1.97 3.93 -9.03
CA ARG A 385 -1.88 2.53 -9.46
C ARG A 385 -2.71 2.28 -10.72
N SER A 386 -2.27 1.37 -11.60
CA SER A 386 -3.22 0.69 -12.47
C SER A 386 -4.01 -0.33 -11.63
N TYR A 387 -5.24 -0.63 -12.04
CA TYR A 387 -6.13 -1.49 -11.27
C TYR A 387 -5.64 -2.95 -11.18
N GLU A 388 -4.81 -3.40 -12.13
CA GLU A 388 -4.17 -4.73 -12.10
C GLU A 388 -3.07 -4.84 -11.03
N GLU A 389 -2.43 -3.73 -10.65
CA GLU A 389 -1.30 -3.69 -9.71
C GLU A 389 -1.74 -3.75 -8.23
N VAL A 390 -3.05 -3.78 -7.95
CA VAL A 390 -3.58 -3.73 -6.58
C VAL A 390 -3.70 -5.12 -5.93
N ASN A 391 -3.56 -6.18 -6.72
CA ASN A 391 -3.45 -7.58 -6.27
C ASN A 391 -2.08 -7.94 -5.68
N GLN A 392 -1.40 -6.98 -5.06
CA GLN A 392 -0.15 -7.27 -4.35
C GLN A 392 -0.39 -7.76 -2.94
N ASN A 393 0.46 -8.67 -2.49
CA ASN A 393 0.53 -9.13 -1.12
C ASN A 393 0.45 -7.97 -0.13
N ARG A 394 -0.32 -8.19 0.93
CA ARG A 394 -0.31 -7.28 2.07
C ARG A 394 1.07 -7.27 2.71
N GLU A 395 1.54 -6.10 3.12
CA GLU A 395 2.76 -6.02 3.93
C GLU A 395 2.53 -6.80 5.23
N PRO A 396 3.36 -7.81 5.54
CA PRO A 396 3.07 -8.75 6.62
C PRO A 396 2.85 -8.10 7.98
N TYR A 397 3.64 -7.09 8.31
CA TYR A 397 3.55 -6.40 9.59
C TYR A 397 2.28 -5.59 9.74
N LYS A 398 1.91 -4.85 8.69
CA LYS A 398 0.66 -4.09 8.64
C LYS A 398 -0.56 -5.00 8.67
N ALA A 399 -0.51 -6.13 7.96
CA ALA A 399 -1.60 -7.11 7.94
C ALA A 399 -1.79 -7.74 9.33
N PHE A 400 -0.72 -8.23 9.95
CA PHE A 400 -0.76 -8.80 11.29
C PHE A 400 -1.32 -7.81 12.31
N ARG A 401 -0.79 -6.57 12.32
CA ARG A 401 -1.27 -5.52 13.22
C ARG A 401 -2.75 -5.24 13.06
N CYS A 402 -3.25 -5.21 11.81
CA CYS A 402 -4.67 -5.00 11.54
C CYS A 402 -5.53 -6.11 12.15
N ILE A 403 -5.15 -7.37 11.90
CA ILE A 403 -5.89 -8.54 12.38
C ILE A 403 -5.87 -8.66 13.90
N ASN A 404 -4.70 -8.54 14.50
CA ASN A 404 -4.50 -8.56 15.95
C ASN A 404 -5.34 -7.47 16.64
N HIS A 405 -5.34 -6.27 16.06
CA HIS A 405 -6.10 -5.14 16.56
C HIS A 405 -7.62 -5.34 16.44
N ASN A 406 -8.10 -5.78 15.28
CA ASN A 406 -9.52 -6.07 15.07
C ASN A 406 -10.00 -7.16 16.02
N PHE A 407 -9.19 -8.19 16.24
CA PHE A 407 -9.50 -9.26 17.18
C PHE A 407 -9.64 -8.74 18.61
N ALA A 408 -8.72 -7.90 19.08
CA ALA A 408 -8.81 -7.27 20.40
C ALA A 408 -10.11 -6.46 20.58
N CYS A 409 -10.50 -5.68 19.57
CA CYS A 409 -11.76 -4.93 19.57
C CYS A 409 -12.98 -5.85 19.62
N ILE A 410 -12.99 -6.95 18.87
CA ILE A 410 -14.10 -7.92 18.88
C ILE A 410 -14.20 -8.61 20.25
N LEU A 411 -13.08 -9.03 20.82
CA LEU A 411 -13.03 -9.65 22.15
C LEU A 411 -13.65 -8.76 23.23
N TYR A 412 -13.47 -7.44 23.16
CA TYR A 412 -14.16 -6.50 24.05
C TYR A 412 -15.69 -6.61 23.92
N HIS A 413 -16.22 -6.57 22.70
CA HIS A 413 -17.67 -6.65 22.46
C HIS A 413 -18.25 -8.03 22.83
N LEU A 414 -17.46 -9.08 22.71
CA LEU A 414 -17.76 -10.43 23.20
C LEU A 414 -17.58 -10.59 24.72
N LYS A 415 -17.23 -9.51 25.44
CA LYS A 415 -16.99 -9.48 26.89
C LYS A 415 -15.87 -10.40 27.36
N ARG A 416 -14.88 -10.68 26.50
CA ARG A 416 -13.67 -11.45 26.80
C ARG A 416 -12.53 -10.52 27.21
N TYR A 417 -12.76 -9.69 28.22
CA TYR A 417 -11.92 -8.53 28.55
C TYR A 417 -10.45 -8.87 28.86
N LYS A 418 -10.18 -9.98 29.58
CA LYS A 418 -8.80 -10.42 29.86
C LYS A 418 -8.03 -10.72 28.58
N LEU A 419 -8.69 -11.37 27.62
CA LEU A 419 -8.08 -11.69 26.34
C LEU A 419 -7.94 -10.43 25.47
N ALA A 420 -8.95 -9.56 25.48
CA ALA A 420 -8.88 -8.25 24.80
C ALA A 420 -7.66 -7.43 25.26
N ILE A 421 -7.41 -7.34 26.57
CA ILE A 421 -6.21 -6.69 27.15
C ILE A 421 -4.93 -7.27 26.54
N THR A 422 -4.81 -8.60 26.54
CA THR A 422 -3.63 -9.30 26.03
C THR A 422 -3.32 -8.90 24.57
N TYR A 423 -4.34 -8.89 23.71
CA TYR A 423 -4.16 -8.55 22.29
C TYR A 423 -3.97 -7.05 22.03
N PHE A 424 -4.53 -6.17 22.87
CA PHE A 424 -4.20 -4.75 22.84
C PHE A 424 -2.74 -4.51 23.24
N GLU A 425 -2.22 -5.21 24.26
CA GLU A 425 -0.83 -5.10 24.70
C GLU A 425 0.15 -5.61 23.64
N ILE A 426 -0.14 -6.75 23.00
CA ILE A 426 0.62 -7.21 21.82
C ILE A 426 0.67 -6.13 20.74
N SER A 427 -0.43 -5.42 20.48
CA SER A 427 -0.44 -4.31 19.52
C SER A 427 0.51 -3.19 19.93
N ILE A 428 0.49 -2.81 21.21
CA ILE A 428 1.33 -1.74 21.77
C ILE A 428 2.82 -2.13 21.69
N ASP A 429 3.17 -3.36 22.05
CA ASP A 429 4.55 -3.89 22.01
C ASP A 429 5.12 -3.90 20.59
N LEU A 430 4.26 -4.15 19.60
CA LEU A 430 4.58 -3.99 18.17
C LEU A 430 4.64 -2.53 17.72
N LYS A 431 4.79 -1.59 18.65
CA LYS A 431 4.81 -0.13 18.42
C LYS A 431 3.61 0.34 17.60
N SER A 432 2.48 -0.36 17.71
CA SER A 432 1.24 0.05 17.07
C SER A 432 0.60 1.15 17.90
N GLN A 433 0.42 2.33 17.31
CA GLN A 433 -0.43 3.34 17.92
C GLN A 433 -1.87 2.86 17.84
N LEU A 434 -2.52 2.71 19.00
CA LEU A 434 -3.96 2.49 19.07
C LEU A 434 -4.66 3.78 18.64
N ASN A 435 -5.66 3.65 17.75
CA ASN A 435 -6.53 4.77 17.44
C ASN A 435 -7.43 5.10 18.67
N PRO A 436 -8.08 6.28 18.70
CA PRO A 436 -8.89 6.69 19.85
C PRO A 436 -10.00 5.72 20.24
N TYR A 437 -10.64 5.07 19.26
CA TYR A 437 -11.71 4.10 19.52
C TYR A 437 -11.18 2.88 20.27
N SER A 438 -10.13 2.27 19.74
CA SER A 438 -9.56 1.04 20.30
C SER A 438 -8.83 1.27 21.62
N CYS A 439 -8.25 2.46 21.82
CA CYS A 439 -7.72 2.86 23.12
C CYS A 439 -8.84 2.93 24.17
N GLY A 440 -10.03 3.43 23.81
CA GLY A 440 -11.20 3.40 24.69
C GLY A 440 -11.60 1.97 25.07
N LEU A 441 -11.66 1.05 24.11
CA LEU A 441 -11.99 -0.36 24.38
C LEU A 441 -10.93 -1.05 25.25
N TYR A 442 -9.66 -0.72 25.07
CA TYR A 442 -8.57 -1.23 25.90
C TYR A 442 -8.73 -0.79 27.37
N LEU A 443 -8.94 0.51 27.60
CA LEU A 443 -9.18 1.01 28.95
C LEU A 443 -10.48 0.48 29.56
N GLY A 444 -11.53 0.35 28.76
CA GLY A 444 -12.78 -0.29 29.18
C GLY A 444 -12.53 -1.74 29.62
N SER A 445 -11.71 -2.50 28.87
CA SER A 445 -11.33 -3.87 29.24
C SER A 445 -10.58 -3.90 30.57
N LEU A 446 -9.61 -3.00 30.77
CA LEU A 446 -8.86 -2.88 32.03
C LEU A 446 -9.79 -2.57 33.21
N TRP A 447 -10.72 -1.63 33.01
CA TRP A 447 -11.73 -1.30 34.02
C TRP A 447 -12.60 -2.51 34.36
N GLU A 448 -13.10 -3.23 33.35
CA GLU A 448 -13.96 -4.40 33.56
C GLU A 448 -13.25 -5.53 34.32
N VAL A 449 -11.94 -5.71 34.12
CA VAL A 449 -11.16 -6.74 34.82
C VAL A 449 -10.72 -6.31 36.22
N THR A 450 -10.31 -5.06 36.39
CA THR A 450 -9.64 -4.60 37.63
C THR A 450 -10.58 -3.89 38.59
N LYS A 451 -11.55 -3.14 38.06
CA LYS A 451 -12.38 -2.17 38.80
C LYS A 451 -11.55 -1.17 39.62
N ASP A 452 -10.29 -0.93 39.21
CA ASP A 452 -9.33 -0.06 39.90
C ASP A 452 -9.00 1.19 39.06
N LYS A 453 -9.32 2.36 39.62
CA LYS A 453 -9.10 3.65 38.96
C LYS A 453 -7.62 3.98 38.78
N THR A 454 -6.75 3.56 39.71
CA THR A 454 -5.31 3.84 39.66
C THR A 454 -4.64 3.06 38.54
N VAL A 455 -5.03 1.79 38.33
CA VAL A 455 -4.53 0.98 37.21
C VAL A 455 -4.88 1.61 35.87
N VAL A 456 -6.13 2.03 35.70
CA VAL A 456 -6.59 2.69 34.46
C VAL A 456 -5.89 4.04 34.27
N ALA A 457 -5.73 4.84 35.33
CA ALA A 457 -5.05 6.14 35.27
C ALA A 457 -3.57 6.01 34.88
N ASN A 458 -2.84 5.05 35.45
CA ASN A 458 -1.44 4.81 35.08
C ASN A 458 -1.31 4.44 33.60
N LYS A 459 -2.20 3.59 33.08
CA LYS A 459 -2.18 3.22 31.66
C LYS A 459 -2.53 4.40 30.74
N ILE A 460 -3.43 5.28 31.17
CA ILE A 460 -3.71 6.55 30.46
C ILE A 460 -2.44 7.40 30.36
N LEU A 461 -1.68 7.54 31.46
CA LEU A 461 -0.44 8.32 31.47
C LEU A 461 0.62 7.73 30.54
N GLU A 462 0.76 6.40 30.47
CA GLU A 462 1.63 5.72 29.50
C GLU A 462 1.24 6.02 28.05
N GLN A 463 -0.05 6.24 27.78
CA GLN A 463 -0.59 6.53 26.45
C GLN A 463 -0.82 8.04 26.20
N LYS A 464 -0.40 8.92 27.13
CA LYS A 464 -0.74 10.36 27.17
C LYS A 464 -0.50 11.11 25.85
N ARG A 465 0.62 10.86 25.17
CA ARG A 465 0.94 11.47 23.86
C ARG A 465 -0.08 11.16 22.75
N LEU A 466 -0.80 10.04 22.82
CA LEU A 466 -1.84 9.68 21.85
C LEU A 466 -3.18 10.37 22.18
N LEU A 467 -3.43 10.62 23.47
CA LEU A 467 -4.69 11.16 23.98
C LEU A 467 -4.76 12.69 23.85
N GLU A 468 -3.63 13.39 23.99
CA GLU A 468 -3.54 14.86 23.89
C GLU A 468 -3.97 15.41 22.51
N ASN A 469 -3.88 14.62 21.45
CA ASN A 469 -4.19 15.06 20.08
C ASN A 469 -5.66 14.85 19.65
N ASN A 470 -6.53 14.29 20.49
CA ASN A 470 -7.93 13.96 20.11
C ASN A 470 -8.95 14.21 21.25
N PRO A 471 -9.51 15.44 21.38
CA PRO A 471 -10.33 15.85 22.53
C PRO A 471 -11.69 15.14 22.66
N ASN A 472 -12.16 14.41 21.63
CA ASN A 472 -13.42 13.66 21.66
C ASN A 472 -13.30 12.23 22.24
N TYR A 473 -12.13 11.87 22.78
CA TYR A 473 -11.80 10.55 23.34
C TYR A 473 -12.87 9.99 24.30
N TRP A 474 -13.32 10.82 25.24
CA TRP A 474 -14.20 10.42 26.36
C TRP A 474 -15.65 10.11 25.96
N LYS A 475 -16.07 10.44 24.73
CA LYS A 475 -17.47 10.32 24.30
C LYS A 475 -17.86 8.94 23.78
N ARG A 476 -16.90 8.04 23.55
CA ARG A 476 -17.13 6.75 22.84
C ARG A 476 -17.20 5.51 23.74
N VAL A 477 -16.97 5.65 25.04
CA VAL A 477 -17.13 4.57 26.03
C VAL A 477 -17.95 5.11 27.19
N PRO A 478 -19.26 4.80 27.26
CA PRO A 478 -20.16 5.29 28.32
C PRO A 478 -19.63 5.04 29.74
N GLU A 479 -18.91 3.94 29.95
CA GLU A 479 -18.34 3.52 31.22
C GLU A 479 -17.15 4.41 31.66
N LEU A 480 -16.36 4.91 30.70
CA LEU A 480 -15.29 5.87 30.98
C LEU A 480 -15.82 7.30 31.14
N LYS A 481 -17.00 7.61 30.59
CA LYS A 481 -17.61 8.94 30.72
C LYS A 481 -17.84 9.31 32.19
N GLN A 482 -18.38 8.38 33.00
CA GLN A 482 -18.55 8.60 34.45
C GLN A 482 -17.22 8.78 35.18
N LEU A 483 -16.19 7.99 34.83
CA LEU A 483 -14.83 8.14 35.37
C LEU A 483 -14.21 9.50 35.02
N THR A 484 -14.50 10.04 33.84
CA THR A 484 -13.98 11.34 33.39
C THR A 484 -14.74 12.54 33.93
N GLU A 485 -15.91 12.32 34.53
CA GLU A 485 -16.68 13.35 35.24
C GLU A 485 -16.28 13.39 36.74
N ASP A 486 -15.57 12.36 37.23
CA ASP A 486 -15.04 12.28 38.58
C ASP A 486 -13.82 13.19 38.78
N ASN A 487 -13.95 14.18 39.69
CA ASN A 487 -12.91 15.14 40.01
C ASN A 487 -11.67 14.51 40.68
N GLN A 488 -11.79 13.37 41.38
CA GLN A 488 -10.63 12.65 41.93
C GLN A 488 -9.83 11.97 40.83
N PHE A 489 -10.50 11.38 39.83
CA PHE A 489 -9.85 10.75 38.68
C PHE A 489 -9.15 11.80 37.80
N LYS A 490 -9.78 12.96 37.57
CA LYS A 490 -9.12 14.11 36.91
C LYS A 490 -7.87 14.53 37.67
N LYS A 491 -7.93 14.64 39.00
CA LYS A 491 -6.80 15.06 39.84
C LYS A 491 -5.64 14.06 39.78
N LEU A 492 -5.93 12.76 39.70
CA LEU A 492 -4.94 11.68 39.52
C LEU A 492 -4.23 11.69 38.15
N ILE A 493 -4.88 12.21 37.10
CA ILE A 493 -4.29 12.34 35.75
C ILE A 493 -3.53 13.67 35.59
N TYR A 494 -3.96 14.72 36.30
CA TYR A 494 -3.35 16.06 36.27
C TYR A 494 -2.09 16.17 37.15
N GLN A 495 -2.02 15.41 38.25
CA GLN A 495 -0.80 15.20 39.04
C GLN A 495 0.15 14.26 38.30
#